data_AF-A0A927JFN8-F1
#
_entry.id   AF-A0A927JFN8-F1
#
_cell.length_a   1.000
_cell.length_b   1.000
_cell.length_c   1.000
_cell.angle_alpha   90.00
_cell.angle_beta   90.00
_cell.angle_gamma   90.00
#
_symmetry.space_group_name_H-M   'P 1'
#
loop_
_entity.id
_entity.type
_entity.pdbx_description
1 polymer ?
#
loop_
_entity_poly.entity_id
_entity_poly.type
_entity_poly.pdbx_seq_one_letter_code
_entity_poly.pdbx_strand_id
1 'polypeptide(L)' 'MRFVQIEMLPAGKALVDMDKLTHAVPEGEGLRLYLGGQHLNVPHTIAELENVLAGHDRTDDGNRHSAGFGMR' A
#
# COMPACT_ATOMS: atom_id res chain seq x y z
N MET A 1 -12.75 10.01 -2.77
CA MET A 1 -11.85 9.57 -3.84
C MET A 1 -10.43 9.97 -3.51
N ARG A 2 -9.75 9.11 -2.75
CA ARG A 2 -8.34 9.27 -2.37
C ARG A 2 -7.51 8.37 -3.27
N PHE A 3 -6.64 8.96 -4.09
CA PHE A 3 -5.76 8.21 -4.98
C PHE A 3 -4.33 8.29 -4.49
N VAL A 4 -3.60 7.17 -4.57
CA VAL A 4 -2.16 7.11 -4.30
C VAL A 4 -1.45 6.53 -5.51
N GLN A 5 -0.31 7.11 -5.84
CA GLN A 5 0.57 6.54 -6.85
C GLN A 5 1.51 5.56 -6.17
N ILE A 6 1.48 4.30 -6.60
CA ILE A 6 2.29 3.22 -6.03
C ILE A 6 3.09 2.51 -7.11
N GLU A 7 4.23 1.94 -6.73
CA GLU A 7 5.03 1.13 -7.64
C GLU A 7 4.39 -0.25 -7.80
N MET A 8 4.48 -0.84 -9.00
CA MET A 8 3.87 -2.14 -9.30
C MET A 8 4.85 -3.09 -9.99
N LEU A 9 4.51 -4.36 -9.97
CA LEU A 9 5.22 -5.44 -10.67
C LEU A 9 4.38 -5.95 -11.87
N PRO A 10 4.98 -6.16 -13.06
CA PRO A 10 6.36 -5.78 -13.44
C PRO A 10 6.56 -4.25 -13.45
N ALA A 11 7.81 -3.81 -13.33
CA ALA A 11 8.19 -2.43 -12.99
C ALA A 11 7.34 -1.35 -13.68
N GLY A 12 6.62 -0.58 -12.87
CA GLY A 12 5.77 0.52 -13.32
C GLY A 12 5.19 1.30 -12.14
N LYS A 13 4.38 2.32 -12.44
CA LYS A 13 3.61 3.05 -11.43
C LYS A 13 2.12 2.92 -11.74
N ALA A 14 1.32 2.60 -10.74
CA ALA A 14 -0.12 2.52 -10.82
C ALA A 14 -0.76 3.61 -9.97
N LEU A 15 -1.87 4.18 -10.44
CA LEU A 15 -2.73 5.04 -9.63
C LEU A 15 -3.80 4.17 -8.99
N VAL A 16 -3.75 4.06 -7.67
CA VAL A 16 -4.61 3.19 -6.87
C VAL A 16 -5.67 4.04 -6.19
N ASP A 17 -6.93 3.70 -6.43
CA ASP A 17 -8.07 4.25 -5.70
C ASP A 17 -8.15 3.57 -4.34
N MET A 18 -7.85 4.32 -3.28
CA MET A 18 -7.86 3.80 -1.93
C MET A 18 -9.26 3.44 -1.45
N ASP A 19 -10.30 4.08 -1.99
CA ASP A 19 -11.67 3.75 -1.63
C ASP A 19 -12.06 2.36 -2.15
N LYS A 20 -11.28 1.79 -3.09
CA LYS A 20 -11.49 0.44 -3.64
C LYS A 20 -10.56 -0.62 -3.03
N LEU A 21 -9.54 -0.22 -2.26
CA LEU A 21 -8.63 -1.14 -1.61
C LEU A 21 -9.37 -1.89 -0.50
N THR A 22 -9.49 -3.22 -0.65
CA THR A 22 -10.21 -4.05 0.32
C THR A 22 -9.27 -4.68 1.34
N HIS A 23 -8.16 -5.26 0.87
CA HIS A 23 -7.11 -5.84 1.70
C HIS A 23 -5.80 -5.97 0.92
N ALA A 24 -4.70 -6.15 1.65
CA ALA A 24 -3.37 -6.42 1.12
C ALA A 24 -2.84 -7.72 1.73
N VAL A 25 -2.22 -8.57 0.91
CA VAL A 25 -1.68 -9.87 1.33
C VAL A 25 -0.20 -9.94 0.95
N PRO A 26 0.71 -10.25 1.89
CA PRO A 26 2.13 -10.46 1.56
C PRO A 26 2.30 -11.70 0.68
N GLU A 27 3.00 -11.54 -0.44
CA GLU A 27 3.27 -12.62 -1.39
C GLU A 27 4.73 -12.54 -1.87
N GLY A 28 5.53 -13.52 -1.44
CA GLY A 28 6.97 -13.54 -1.74
C GLY A 28 7.69 -12.32 -1.18
N GLU A 29 8.39 -11.57 -2.03
CA GLU A 29 9.15 -10.37 -1.69
C GLU A 29 8.31 -9.07 -1.77
N GLY A 30 7.00 -9.16 -2.03
CA GLY A 30 6.13 -7.99 -2.17
C GLY A 30 4.75 -8.20 -1.56
N LEU A 31 3.81 -7.35 -2.01
CA LEU A 31 2.42 -7.38 -1.58
C LEU A 31 1.49 -7.49 -2.78
N ARG A 32 0.40 -8.23 -2.61
CA ARG A 32 -0.75 -8.21 -3.51
C ARG A 32 -1.85 -7.37 -2.90
N LEU A 33 -2.17 -6.27 -3.55
CA LEU A 33 -3.29 -5.39 -3.21
C LEU A 33 -4.54 -5.89 -3.90
N TYR A 34 -5.66 -5.95 -3.19
CA TYR A 34 -6.96 -6.31 -3.74
C TYR A 34 -7.84 -5.06 -3.84
N LEU A 35 -8.28 -4.75 -5.07
CA LEU A 35 -9.10 -3.60 -5.40
C LEU A 35 -10.46 -4.05 -5.94
N GLY A 36 -11.41 -4.29 -5.05
CA GLY A 36 -12.68 -4.93 -5.40
C GLY A 36 -12.45 -6.30 -6.07
N GLY A 37 -12.77 -6.40 -7.36
CA GLY A 37 -12.57 -7.62 -8.16
C GLY A 37 -11.23 -7.70 -8.90
N GLN A 38 -10.33 -6.74 -8.69
CA GLN A 38 -9.00 -6.71 -9.30
C GLN A 38 -7.91 -6.88 -8.24
N HIS A 39 -6.71 -7.21 -8.69
CA HIS A 39 -5.52 -7.27 -7.84
C HIS A 39 -4.31 -6.63 -8.51
N LEU A 40 -3.40 -6.08 -7.70
CA LEU A 40 -2.16 -5.43 -8.13
C LEU A 40 -1.00 -5.93 -7.28
N ASN A 41 0.06 -6.40 -7.91
CA ASN A 41 1.28 -6.79 -7.21
C ASN A 41 2.20 -5.58 -7.09
N VAL A 42 2.73 -5.33 -5.89
CA VAL A 42 3.58 -4.18 -5.57
C VAL A 42 4.85 -4.63 -4.85
N PRO A 43 6.02 -4.02 -5.15
CA PRO A 43 7.30 -4.37 -4.54
C PRO A 43 7.51 -3.61 -3.21
N HIS A 44 6.48 -3.61 -2.37
CA HIS A 44 6.48 -2.94 -1.07
C HIS A 44 6.29 -3.96 0.05
N THR A 45 6.89 -3.67 1.19
CA THR A 45 6.56 -4.32 2.46
C THR A 45 5.29 -3.72 3.07
N ILE A 46 4.73 -4.36 4.09
CA ILE A 46 3.50 -3.89 4.76
C ILE A 46 3.74 -2.50 5.36
N ALA A 47 4.87 -2.29 6.04
CA ALA A 47 5.20 -1.00 6.66
C ALA A 47 5.33 0.12 5.61
N GLU A 48 6.01 -0.14 4.50
CA GLU A 48 6.12 0.83 3.41
C GLU A 48 4.76 1.16 2.79
N LEU A 49 3.91 0.13 2.61
CA LEU A 49 2.56 0.34 2.10
C LEU A 49 1.75 1.21 3.07
N GLU A 50 1.81 0.96 4.38
CA GLU A 50 1.11 1.77 5.38
C GLU A 50 1.50 3.25 5.30
N ASN A 51 2.78 3.54 5.14
CA ASN A 51 3.27 4.90 4.94
C ASN A 51 2.69 5.56 3.69
N VAL A 52 2.80 4.88 2.54
CA VAL A 52 2.29 5.38 1.25
C VAL A 52 0.77 5.61 1.32
N LEU A 53 0.04 4.68 1.94
CA LEU A 53 -1.41 4.77 2.11
C LEU A 53 -1.80 5.91 3.07
N ALA A 54 -0.99 6.19 4.08
CA ALA A 54 -1.19 7.33 4.98
C ALA A 54 -0.76 8.68 4.37
N GLY A 55 -0.14 8.68 3.18
CA GLY A 55 0.37 9.87 2.51
C GLY A 55 1.73 10.34 3.04
N HIS A 56 2.45 9.46 3.74
CA HIS A 56 3.83 9.67 4.19
C HIS A 56 4.82 9.20 3.13
N ASP A 57 6.10 9.55 3.33
CA ASP A 57 7.17 9.00 2.50
C ASP A 57 7.27 7.50 2.70
N ARG A 58 7.53 6.75 1.63
CA ARG A 58 7.66 5.29 1.66
C ARG A 58 8.58 4.81 2.79
N THR A 59 9.67 5.52 3.02
CA THR A 59 10.73 5.17 3.99
C THR A 59 10.56 5.87 5.35
N ASP A 60 9.41 6.49 5.60
CA ASP A 60 9.16 7.16 6.88
C ASP A 60 9.12 6.13 8.02
N ASP A 61 10.06 6.22 8.96
CA ASP A 61 10.21 5.29 10.09
C ASP A 61 9.21 5.57 11.24
N GLY A 62 8.04 6.15 10.91
CA GLY A 62 6.96 6.36 11.87
C GLY A 62 7.23 7.42 12.94
N ASN A 63 8.21 8.32 12.78
CA ASN A 63 8.44 9.41 13.74
C ASN A 63 7.30 10.46 13.77
N ARG A 64 6.26 10.28 12.94
CA ARG A 64 4.94 10.92 13.04
C ARG A 64 3.83 9.87 13.04
N HIS A 65 3.63 9.26 14.20
CA HIS A 65 2.46 8.43 14.53
C HIS A 65 1.14 9.05 14.04
N SER A 66 0.43 8.40 13.10
CA SER A 66 -1.04 8.51 12.97
C SER A 66 -1.70 7.58 11.91
N ALA A 67 -1.22 6.35 11.69
CA ALA A 67 -2.00 5.36 10.94
C ALA A 67 -2.26 4.14 11.84
N GLY A 68 -3.40 4.17 12.53
CA GLY A 68 -3.80 3.18 13.53
C GLY A 68 -4.22 1.83 12.93
N PHE A 69 -3.24 1.05 12.47
CA PHE A 69 -3.38 -0.40 12.26
C PHE A 69 -2.46 -1.19 13.20
N GLY A 70 -2.45 -0.80 14.48
CA GLY A 70 -1.81 -1.58 15.54
C GLY A 70 -2.86 -2.31 16.39
N MET A 71 -3.00 -3.61 16.16
CA MET A 71 -3.50 -4.67 17.05
C MET A 71 -4.46 -4.29 18.19
N ARG A 72 -5.68 -4.83 18.11
CA ARG A 72 -6.33 -5.49 19.25
C ARG A 72 -6.69 -6.92 18.86
#